data_AF-A0A6N8VV52-F1
#
_entry.id   AF-A0A6N8VV52-F1
#
_cell.length_a   1.000
_cell.length_b   1.000
_cell.length_c   1.000
_cell.angle_alpha   90.00
_cell.angle_beta   90.00
_cell.angle_gamma   90.00
#
_symmetry.space_group_name_H-M   'P 1'
#
loop_
_entity.id
_entity.type
_entity.pdbx_description
1 polymer ?
#
loop_
_entity_poly.entity_id
_entity_poly.type
_entity_poly.pdbx_seq_one_letter_code
_entity_poly.pdbx_strand_id
1 'polypeptide(L)'
;DNLLKEVNQIQGERQEGQQAMGDDSTGADDGEELPVEAASFYYDEWDFRAADYKPRWCRVQEQRGESGTSNYYTETLHEHTQLVQETRKQFEMLRPEMFRKMKRLTDGEDYDLDAVIEWYTEKIAGATSETKLFYRRNKVDRDVAVAFLLDVSASTDEEIQKHHEQRQDDQFDDDPRKYLSWWAQRRAEAARHPGKRIIDLEKEATVLLIEALETIGDKYGVYGFSGYGRDNVEFFVYKDMDEPFGDRIKERIDKIAPVRSTRMGPAIRHCIWKLQNTDAKVKILMLLSDGRPQDHGYGRDRTEKEYAIHDTKMALTEARREGMVPFALTVDRAGHDYLKQMCQDMAYEVVADIESLPRRLPALYRRLTG
;
A
#
# COMPACT_ATOMS: atom_id res chain seq x y z
N ASP A 1 35.69 -63.12 -5.89
CA ASP A 1 35.40 -63.14 -7.34
C ASP A 1 34.03 -62.62 -7.81
N ASN A 2 33.06 -62.33 -6.94
CA ASN A 2 31.81 -61.66 -7.37
C ASN A 2 31.69 -60.17 -6.98
N LEU A 3 32.60 -59.63 -6.16
CA LEU A 3 32.61 -58.19 -5.78
C LEU A 3 33.50 -57.31 -6.67
N LEU A 4 34.33 -57.90 -7.53
CA LEU A 4 35.18 -57.19 -8.51
C LEU A 4 34.52 -57.08 -9.90
N LYS A 5 33.42 -57.81 -10.14
CA LYS A 5 32.67 -57.77 -11.41
C LYS A 5 31.62 -56.65 -11.45
N GLU A 6 31.03 -56.27 -10.33
CA GLU A 6 30.04 -55.18 -10.27
C GLU A 6 30.69 -53.77 -10.32
N VAL A 7 31.93 -53.62 -9.85
CA VAL A 7 32.63 -52.32 -9.88
C VAL A 7 33.13 -51.97 -11.29
N ASN A 8 33.47 -52.97 -12.11
CA ASN A 8 33.90 -52.77 -13.51
C ASN A 8 32.72 -52.54 -14.48
N GLN A 9 31.50 -52.91 -14.12
CA GLN A 9 30.31 -52.65 -14.94
C GLN A 9 29.84 -51.19 -14.83
N ILE A 10 30.01 -50.56 -13.67
CA ILE A 10 29.63 -49.16 -13.42
C ILE A 10 30.66 -48.15 -14.02
N GLN A 11 31.88 -48.59 -14.31
CA GLN A 11 32.90 -47.76 -14.97
C GLN A 11 32.94 -47.91 -16.49
N GLY A 12 32.41 -48.99 -17.06
CA GLY A 12 32.28 -49.20 -18.51
C GLY A 12 31.16 -48.38 -19.16
N GLU A 13 30.06 -48.12 -18.45
CA GLU A 13 28.92 -47.32 -18.96
C GLU A 13 29.16 -45.80 -18.92
N ARG A 14 30.31 -45.35 -18.39
CA ARG A 14 30.71 -43.92 -18.36
C ARG A 14 31.68 -43.51 -19.47
N GLN A 15 32.09 -44.42 -20.37
CA GLN A 15 33.06 -44.12 -21.43
C GLN A 15 32.61 -44.47 -22.87
N GLU A 16 31.39 -44.95 -23.08
CA GLU A 16 30.79 -45.07 -24.42
C GLU A 16 29.74 -43.97 -24.63
N GLY A 17 30.23 -42.79 -25.01
CA GLY A 17 29.39 -41.65 -25.37
C GLY A 17 30.15 -40.44 -25.92
N GLN A 18 31.45 -40.58 -26.20
CA GLN A 18 32.24 -39.58 -26.91
C GLN A 18 32.75 -40.15 -28.22
N GLN A 19 31.98 -39.97 -29.29
CA GLN A 19 32.53 -39.76 -30.64
C GLN A 19 31.51 -39.12 -31.57
N ALA A 20 31.84 -37.87 -31.95
CA ALA A 20 31.62 -37.19 -33.22
C ALA A 20 30.39 -37.58 -34.08
N MET A 21 29.41 -36.67 -34.10
CA MET A 21 28.66 -36.35 -35.31
C MET A 21 28.69 -34.83 -35.47
N GLY A 22 29.41 -34.36 -36.48
CA GLY A 22 29.16 -33.04 -37.03
C GLY A 22 27.95 -33.16 -37.95
N ASP A 23 26.92 -32.38 -37.68
CA ASP A 23 25.97 -31.97 -38.70
C ASP A 23 25.44 -30.58 -38.36
N ASP A 24 25.29 -29.81 -39.42
CA ASP A 24 24.98 -28.41 -39.51
C ASP A 24 23.49 -28.22 -39.17
N SER A 25 23.18 -27.65 -38.00
CA SER A 25 21.84 -27.14 -37.74
C SER A 25 21.93 -25.80 -37.03
N THR A 26 21.73 -24.73 -37.80
CA THR A 26 21.34 -23.42 -37.32
C THR A 26 19.96 -23.53 -36.66
N GLY A 27 19.94 -23.99 -35.42
CA GLY A 27 18.77 -23.91 -34.53
C GLY A 27 18.72 -22.51 -33.94
N ALA A 28 17.60 -21.82 -34.19
CA ALA A 28 17.31 -20.55 -33.55
C ALA A 28 17.39 -20.71 -32.03
N ASP A 29 18.16 -19.83 -31.40
CA ASP A 29 18.25 -19.65 -29.96
C ASP A 29 16.91 -19.08 -29.47
N ASP A 30 15.90 -19.94 -29.36
CA ASP A 30 14.70 -19.68 -28.58
C ASP A 30 15.12 -19.86 -27.11
N GLY A 31 15.83 -18.86 -26.60
CA GLY A 31 16.12 -18.72 -25.18
C GLY A 31 14.80 -18.55 -24.44
N GLU A 32 14.19 -19.66 -24.02
CA GLU A 32 13.24 -19.63 -22.92
C GLU A 32 13.99 -19.05 -21.72
N GLU A 33 13.76 -17.76 -21.47
CA GLU A 33 14.20 -17.10 -20.24
C GLU A 33 13.71 -17.96 -19.07
N LEU A 34 14.65 -18.57 -18.34
CA LEU A 34 14.34 -19.28 -17.11
C LEU A 34 13.45 -18.36 -16.25
N PRO A 35 12.33 -18.87 -15.69
CA PRO A 35 11.44 -18.04 -14.90
C PRO A 35 12.25 -17.32 -13.83
N VAL A 36 12.13 -16.00 -13.76
CA VAL A 36 12.78 -15.19 -12.73
C VAL A 36 12.38 -15.78 -11.38
N GLU A 37 13.32 -16.38 -10.65
CA GLU A 37 13.03 -16.96 -9.34
C GLU A 37 12.50 -15.86 -8.41
N ALA A 38 11.25 -16.00 -7.96
CA ALA A 38 10.65 -15.07 -7.02
C ALA A 38 11.46 -15.03 -5.73
N ALA A 39 11.91 -13.85 -5.33
CA ALA A 39 12.73 -13.68 -4.14
C ALA A 39 11.90 -14.08 -2.91
N SER A 40 12.37 -15.08 -2.17
CA SER A 40 11.65 -15.61 -1.00
C SER A 40 12.24 -15.08 0.30
N PHE A 41 11.39 -14.46 1.12
CA PHE A 41 11.71 -13.91 2.43
C PHE A 41 10.95 -14.67 3.51
N TYR A 42 11.51 -14.73 4.71
CA TYR A 42 10.88 -15.39 5.85
C TYR A 42 10.68 -14.40 6.98
N TYR A 43 9.45 -14.35 7.50
CA TYR A 43 9.05 -13.47 8.58
C TYR A 43 8.48 -14.24 9.74
N ASP A 44 8.67 -13.68 10.93
CA ASP A 44 8.06 -14.17 12.14
C ASP A 44 6.58 -13.80 12.15
N GLU A 45 5.78 -14.67 12.75
CA GLU A 45 4.35 -14.43 12.95
C GLU A 45 4.05 -14.30 14.44
N TRP A 46 3.25 -13.30 14.80
CA TRP A 46 2.84 -13.13 16.19
C TRP A 46 1.74 -14.13 16.54
N ASP A 47 1.99 -14.97 17.54
CA ASP A 47 0.96 -15.81 18.13
C ASP A 47 0.38 -15.14 19.38
N PHE A 48 -0.81 -14.56 19.24
CA PHE A 48 -1.47 -13.85 20.33
C PHE A 48 -1.86 -14.74 21.51
N ARG A 49 -2.01 -16.06 21.29
CA ARG A 49 -2.37 -17.02 22.35
C ARG A 49 -1.16 -17.39 23.18
N ALA A 50 -0.02 -17.56 22.53
CA ALA A 50 1.26 -17.81 23.20
C ALA A 50 1.91 -16.52 23.72
N ALA A 51 1.46 -15.36 23.23
CA ALA A 51 2.10 -14.07 23.43
C ALA A 51 3.59 -14.08 23.04
N ASP A 52 3.91 -14.78 21.96
CA ASP A 52 5.27 -14.97 21.46
C ASP A 52 5.29 -15.10 19.93
N TYR A 53 6.46 -14.96 19.34
CA TYR A 53 6.67 -15.07 17.90
C TYR A 53 6.91 -16.52 17.48
N LYS A 54 6.31 -16.90 16.35
CA LYS A 54 6.68 -18.10 15.60
C LYS A 54 7.79 -17.74 14.63
N PRO A 55 9.03 -18.22 14.86
CA PRO A 55 10.18 -17.80 14.06
C PRO A 55 10.09 -18.34 12.64
N ARG A 56 10.38 -17.49 11.65
CA ARG A 56 10.42 -17.81 10.21
C ARG A 56 9.19 -18.59 9.72
N TRP A 57 8.03 -18.28 10.29
CA TRP A 57 6.81 -19.04 10.09
C TRP A 57 6.14 -18.76 8.75
N CYS A 58 6.27 -17.52 8.27
CA CYS A 58 5.64 -17.08 7.04
C CYS A 58 6.70 -16.88 5.95
N ARG A 59 6.44 -17.44 4.76
CA ARG A 59 7.24 -17.22 3.57
C ARG A 59 6.55 -16.22 2.66
N VAL A 60 7.20 -15.08 2.44
CA VAL A 60 6.80 -14.03 1.51
C VAL A 60 7.55 -14.21 0.20
N GLN A 61 6.84 -14.30 -0.92
CA GLN A 61 7.38 -14.38 -2.26
C GLN A 61 7.22 -13.03 -2.94
N GLU A 62 8.33 -12.30 -3.09
CA GLU A 62 8.37 -11.04 -3.80
C GLU A 62 8.46 -11.31 -5.31
N GLN A 63 7.51 -10.74 -6.05
CA GLN A 63 7.48 -10.78 -7.51
C GLN A 63 7.11 -9.41 -8.07
N ARG A 64 7.61 -9.08 -9.26
CA ARG A 64 7.18 -7.85 -9.94
C ARG A 64 5.79 -8.06 -10.53
N GLY A 65 4.96 -7.01 -10.47
CA GLY A 65 3.65 -7.03 -11.11
C GLY A 65 3.76 -7.26 -12.61
N GLU A 66 2.81 -8.00 -13.19
CA GLU A 66 2.71 -8.17 -14.63
C GLU A 66 2.44 -6.83 -15.32
N SER A 67 2.99 -6.64 -16.52
CA SER A 67 2.71 -5.45 -17.33
C SER A 67 1.50 -5.67 -18.22
N GLY A 68 0.51 -4.79 -18.11
CA GLY A 68 -0.66 -4.70 -18.99
C GLY A 68 -0.55 -3.54 -19.97
N THR A 69 -1.64 -2.78 -20.07
CA THR A 69 -1.75 -1.63 -20.95
C THR A 69 -1.77 -0.34 -20.16
N SER A 70 -1.27 0.76 -20.73
CA SER A 70 -1.36 2.08 -20.09
C SER A 70 -2.74 2.75 -20.26
N ASN A 71 -3.69 2.09 -20.93
CA ASN A 71 -4.99 2.67 -21.25
C ASN A 71 -5.83 2.89 -20.01
N TYR A 72 -5.93 1.89 -19.12
CA TYR A 72 -6.71 1.98 -17.89
C TYR A 72 -6.31 3.19 -17.03
N TYR A 73 -5.00 3.42 -16.85
CA TYR A 73 -4.51 4.58 -16.11
C TYR A 73 -4.97 5.89 -16.74
N THR A 74 -4.86 6.00 -18.07
CA THR A 74 -5.24 7.20 -18.82
C THR A 74 -6.75 7.43 -18.81
N GLU A 75 -7.53 6.36 -18.98
CA GLU A 75 -8.99 6.37 -18.93
C GLU A 75 -9.48 6.78 -17.53
N THR A 76 -8.90 6.22 -16.48
CA THR A 76 -9.21 6.57 -15.08
C THR A 76 -8.96 8.06 -14.82
N LEU A 77 -7.84 8.61 -15.30
CA LEU A 77 -7.55 10.04 -15.19
C LEU A 77 -8.58 10.89 -15.95
N HIS A 78 -9.03 10.43 -17.12
CA HIS A 78 -10.04 11.13 -17.91
C HIS A 78 -11.41 11.11 -17.21
N GLU A 79 -11.85 9.94 -16.75
CA GLU A 79 -13.11 9.77 -16.01
C GLU A 79 -13.15 10.62 -14.74
N HIS A 80 -12.04 10.69 -14.01
CA HIS A 80 -11.91 11.41 -12.76
C HIS A 80 -11.15 12.74 -12.88
N THR A 81 -11.17 13.39 -14.06
CA THR A 81 -10.40 14.61 -14.33
C THR A 81 -10.61 15.70 -13.25
N GLN A 82 -11.86 15.91 -12.82
CA GLN A 82 -12.17 16.90 -11.79
C GLN A 82 -11.55 16.55 -10.43
N LEU A 83 -11.61 15.28 -10.03
CA LEU A 83 -11.03 14.79 -8.77
C LEU A 83 -9.50 14.85 -8.80
N VAL A 84 -8.87 14.52 -9.93
CA VAL A 84 -7.42 14.64 -10.13
C VAL A 84 -6.99 16.10 -9.97
N GLN A 85 -7.68 17.02 -10.64
CA GLN A 85 -7.39 18.46 -10.55
C GLN A 85 -7.57 18.99 -9.12
N GLU A 86 -8.63 18.57 -8.42
CA GLU A 86 -8.85 18.93 -7.03
C GLU A 86 -7.74 18.37 -6.13
N THR A 87 -7.41 17.08 -6.28
CA THR A 87 -6.35 16.41 -5.51
C THR A 87 -5.02 17.13 -5.71
N ARG A 88 -4.64 17.38 -6.95
CA ARG A 88 -3.42 18.12 -7.31
C ARG A 88 -3.40 19.50 -6.64
N LYS A 89 -4.48 20.28 -6.78
CA LYS A 89 -4.58 21.62 -6.18
C LYS A 89 -4.43 21.58 -4.65
N GLN A 90 -5.05 20.60 -3.98
CA GLN A 90 -4.96 20.48 -2.53
C GLN A 90 -3.55 20.05 -2.08
N PHE A 91 -2.89 19.17 -2.83
CA PHE A 91 -1.54 18.70 -2.55
C PHE A 91 -0.48 19.76 -2.89
N GLU A 92 -0.69 20.60 -3.90
CA GLU A 92 0.15 21.79 -4.17
C GLU A 92 0.16 22.76 -2.97
N MET A 93 -0.99 22.93 -2.29
CA MET A 93 -1.05 23.73 -1.05
C MET A 93 -0.30 23.11 0.13
N LEU A 94 0.00 21.81 0.09
CA LEU A 94 0.81 21.12 1.10
C LEU A 94 2.30 21.21 0.81
N ARG A 95 2.70 21.59 -0.40
CA ARG A 95 4.10 21.74 -0.75
C ARG A 95 4.67 22.86 0.13
N PRO A 96 5.63 22.56 1.03
CA PRO A 96 6.19 23.60 1.88
C PRO A 96 6.85 24.66 1.00
N GLU A 97 6.74 25.93 1.40
CA GLU A 97 7.55 26.97 0.80
C GLU A 97 9.01 26.57 0.97
N MET A 98 9.71 26.35 -0.15
CA MET A 98 11.13 25.95 -0.17
C MET A 98 12.01 26.85 0.70
N PHE A 99 11.56 28.09 0.95
CA PHE A 99 12.21 29.05 1.83
C PHE A 99 11.19 29.69 2.78
N ARG A 100 11.08 29.15 4.00
CA ARG A 100 10.28 29.80 5.05
C ARG A 100 11.12 30.91 5.71
N LYS A 101 10.63 32.14 5.72
CA LYS A 101 11.27 33.23 6.47
C LYS A 101 11.03 33.04 7.97
N MET A 102 12.09 32.75 8.71
CA MET A 102 12.08 32.88 10.17
C MET A 102 12.30 34.35 10.50
N LYS A 103 11.24 34.99 11.02
CA LYS A 103 11.18 36.40 11.38
C LYS A 103 11.59 36.64 12.83
N ARG A 104 11.80 37.91 13.21
CA ARG A 104 12.14 38.35 14.58
C ARG A 104 13.38 37.65 15.17
N LEU A 105 14.45 37.61 14.39
CA LEU A 105 15.75 37.09 14.81
C LEU A 105 16.69 38.23 15.21
N THR A 106 17.62 37.97 16.12
CA THR A 106 18.66 38.94 16.51
C THR A 106 19.75 39.11 15.45
N ASP A 107 19.87 38.14 14.55
CA ASP A 107 20.79 38.12 13.42
C ASP A 107 20.15 37.30 12.28
N GLY A 108 20.43 37.67 11.03
CA GLY A 108 19.78 37.06 9.87
C GLY A 108 20.34 37.54 8.54
N GLU A 109 19.71 37.11 7.45
CA GLU A 109 20.11 37.50 6.09
C GLU A 109 19.81 38.96 5.80
N ASP A 110 18.69 39.47 6.33
CA ASP A 110 18.17 40.80 6.01
C ASP A 110 17.16 41.25 7.09
N TYR A 111 16.75 42.51 7.05
CA TYR A 111 15.88 43.12 8.06
C TYR A 111 14.41 42.73 7.87
N ASP A 112 13.74 42.35 8.96
CA ASP A 112 12.29 42.21 9.01
C ASP A 112 11.67 43.58 9.21
N LEU A 113 11.15 44.17 8.13
CA LEU A 113 10.59 45.52 8.13
C LEU A 113 9.51 45.70 9.20
N ASP A 114 8.69 44.69 9.46
CA ASP A 114 7.64 44.76 10.48
C ASP A 114 8.26 44.92 11.88
N ALA A 115 9.31 44.14 12.18
CA ALA A 115 10.02 44.21 13.46
C ALA A 115 10.83 45.51 13.60
N VAL A 116 11.39 46.03 12.50
CA VAL A 116 12.08 47.32 12.48
C VAL A 116 11.11 48.47 12.72
N ILE A 117 9.91 48.43 12.12
CA ILE A 117 8.87 49.43 12.33
C ILE A 117 8.43 49.42 13.79
N GLU A 118 8.14 48.24 14.35
CA GLU A 118 7.73 48.07 15.75
C GLU A 118 8.82 48.54 16.73
N TRP A 119 10.08 48.17 16.47
CA TRP A 119 11.20 48.65 17.29
C TRP A 119 11.38 50.16 17.20
N TYR A 120 11.22 50.76 16.02
CA TYR A 120 11.37 52.21 15.84
C TYR A 120 10.25 53.00 16.52
N THR A 121 9.00 52.51 16.47
CA THR A 121 7.88 53.13 17.19
C THR A 121 8.05 53.01 18.70
N GLU A 122 8.45 51.85 19.21
CA GLU A 122 8.72 51.62 20.64
C GLU A 122 9.88 52.48 21.15
N LYS A 123 10.92 52.64 20.34
CA LYS A 123 12.07 53.49 20.66
C LYS A 123 11.68 54.96 20.79
N ILE A 124 10.80 55.46 19.90
CA ILE A 124 10.25 56.83 20.02
C ILE A 124 9.36 56.95 21.27
N ALA A 125 8.64 55.89 21.64
CA ALA A 125 7.81 55.86 22.84
C ALA A 125 8.60 55.69 24.16
N GLY A 126 9.94 55.54 24.10
CA GLY A 126 10.81 55.42 25.28
C GLY A 126 10.80 54.04 25.94
N ALA A 127 10.30 53.00 25.26
CA ALA A 127 10.31 51.63 25.76
C ALA A 127 11.68 50.95 25.49
N THR A 128 12.05 50.00 26.34
CA THR A 128 13.21 49.12 26.10
C THR A 128 12.72 47.87 25.38
N SER A 129 13.21 47.64 24.16
CA SER A 129 12.77 46.54 23.31
C SER A 129 13.92 45.60 22.94
N GLU A 130 13.63 44.31 22.76
CA GLU A 130 14.59 43.32 22.31
C GLU A 130 14.95 43.53 20.84
N THR A 131 16.24 43.46 20.49
CA THR A 131 16.72 43.73 19.13
C THR A 131 16.58 42.49 18.23
N LYS A 132 15.34 42.12 17.91
CA LYS A 132 14.99 40.99 17.04
C LYS A 132 14.55 41.49 15.67
N LEU A 133 15.46 42.12 14.93
CA LEU A 133 15.17 42.91 13.73
C LEU A 133 15.36 42.18 12.41
N PHE A 134 15.86 40.95 12.43
CA PHE A 134 16.27 40.24 11.22
C PHE A 134 15.32 39.09 10.87
N TYR A 135 15.35 38.68 9.61
CA TYR A 135 14.84 37.39 9.18
C TYR A 135 15.92 36.56 8.50
N ARG A 136 15.75 35.24 8.50
CA ARG A 136 16.57 34.29 7.74
C ARG A 136 15.66 33.38 6.93
N ARG A 137 16.06 33.01 5.71
CA ARG A 137 15.34 31.98 4.95
C ARG A 137 15.85 30.63 5.40
N ASN A 138 14.97 29.80 5.97
CA ASN A 138 15.31 28.42 6.26
C ASN A 138 14.79 27.53 5.13
N LYS A 139 15.68 26.72 4.56
CA LYS A 139 15.30 25.73 3.56
C LYS A 139 14.58 24.59 4.27
N VAL A 140 13.27 24.48 4.06
CA VAL A 140 12.48 23.36 4.59
C VAL A 140 12.52 22.26 3.54
N ASP A 141 13.44 21.32 3.70
CA ASP A 141 13.49 20.14 2.84
C ASP A 141 12.46 19.13 3.34
N ARG A 142 11.43 18.91 2.51
CA ARG A 142 10.45 17.84 2.67
C ARG A 142 11.13 16.52 2.31
N ASP A 143 11.11 15.59 3.25
CA ASP A 143 11.81 14.33 3.14
C ASP A 143 10.92 13.20 3.68
N VAL A 144 9.94 12.83 2.85
CA VAL A 144 8.88 11.88 3.17
C VAL A 144 8.93 10.71 2.20
N ALA A 145 8.81 9.51 2.73
CA ALA A 145 8.64 8.27 1.98
C ALA A 145 7.32 7.59 2.34
N VAL A 146 6.55 7.17 1.33
CA VAL A 146 5.24 6.51 1.50
C VAL A 146 5.25 5.14 0.85
N ALA A 147 4.93 4.08 1.58
CA ALA A 147 4.67 2.79 0.98
C ALA A 147 3.17 2.49 0.99
N PHE A 148 2.58 2.35 -0.19
CA PHE A 148 1.22 1.83 -0.34
C PHE A 148 1.26 0.31 -0.38
N LEU A 149 0.47 -0.30 0.47
CA LEU A 149 0.26 -1.74 0.52
C LEU A 149 -1.22 -2.02 0.19
N LEU A 150 -1.46 -2.47 -1.02
CA LEU A 150 -2.78 -2.77 -1.58
C LEU A 150 -3.16 -4.22 -1.27
N ASP A 151 -4.33 -4.42 -0.67
CA ASP A 151 -4.93 -5.73 -0.55
C ASP A 151 -5.48 -6.14 -1.92
N VAL A 152 -4.95 -7.22 -2.51
CA VAL A 152 -5.43 -7.74 -3.79
C VAL A 152 -6.05 -9.12 -3.61
N SER A 153 -6.69 -9.37 -2.47
CA SER A 153 -7.30 -10.67 -2.16
C SER A 153 -8.69 -10.84 -2.78
N ALA A 154 -9.22 -12.07 -2.79
CA ALA A 154 -10.47 -12.44 -3.45
C ALA A 154 -11.71 -11.64 -2.98
N SER A 155 -11.71 -11.12 -1.75
CA SER A 155 -12.81 -10.28 -1.24
C SER A 155 -12.89 -8.92 -1.93
N THR A 156 -11.82 -8.49 -2.61
CA THR A 156 -11.82 -7.26 -3.42
C THR A 156 -12.63 -7.39 -4.71
N ASP A 157 -13.00 -8.60 -5.14
CA ASP A 157 -13.88 -8.84 -6.30
C ASP A 157 -15.39 -8.64 -5.95
N GLU A 158 -15.72 -8.42 -4.67
CA GLU A 158 -17.09 -8.16 -4.24
C GLU A 158 -17.59 -6.78 -4.72
N GLU A 159 -18.84 -6.72 -5.18
CA GLU A 159 -19.51 -5.46 -5.55
C GLU A 159 -19.86 -4.65 -4.30
N ILE A 160 -19.59 -3.33 -4.32
CA ILE A 160 -19.84 -2.43 -3.18
C ILE A 160 -21.30 -2.49 -2.70
N GLN A 161 -22.26 -2.63 -3.63
CA GLN A 161 -23.69 -2.75 -3.29
C GLN A 161 -24.02 -4.11 -2.64
N LYS A 162 -23.56 -5.23 -3.20
CA LYS A 162 -23.81 -6.58 -2.62
C LYS A 162 -23.18 -6.74 -1.23
N HIS A 163 -22.01 -6.14 -1.00
CA HIS A 163 -21.35 -6.12 0.30
C HIS A 163 -22.18 -5.35 1.36
N HIS A 164 -22.91 -4.30 0.97
CA HIS A 164 -23.87 -3.63 1.83
C HIS A 164 -25.17 -4.43 2.05
N GLU A 165 -25.63 -5.19 1.05
CA GLU A 165 -26.91 -5.88 1.05
C GLU A 165 -26.93 -7.20 1.84
N GLN A 166 -25.87 -8.03 1.73
CA GLN A 166 -25.76 -9.30 2.50
C GLN A 166 -25.87 -9.11 4.01
N ARG A 167 -25.62 -7.89 4.52
CA ARG A 167 -25.70 -7.57 5.94
C ARG A 167 -27.03 -6.92 6.37
N GLN A 168 -27.83 -6.42 5.43
CA GLN A 168 -29.21 -5.98 5.73
C GLN A 168 -30.20 -7.15 5.78
N ASP A 169 -29.89 -8.26 5.11
CA ASP A 169 -30.74 -9.46 5.11
C ASP A 169 -30.79 -10.18 6.47
N ASP A 170 -29.83 -9.93 7.37
CA ASP A 170 -29.85 -10.41 8.75
C ASP A 170 -30.90 -9.69 9.65
N GLN A 171 -31.66 -8.73 9.11
CA GLN A 171 -32.67 -7.94 9.83
C GLN A 171 -34.11 -8.05 9.28
N PHE A 172 -34.38 -8.96 8.33
CA PHE A 172 -35.76 -9.18 7.89
C PHE A 172 -36.50 -10.15 8.83
N ASP A 173 -37.57 -9.65 9.47
CA ASP A 173 -38.60 -10.47 10.09
C ASP A 173 -39.32 -11.27 8.98
N ASP A 174 -39.51 -12.59 9.16
CA ASP A 174 -39.97 -13.60 8.18
C ASP A 174 -41.35 -13.28 7.50
N ASP A 175 -41.46 -12.18 6.73
CA ASP A 175 -42.64 -11.82 5.92
C ASP A 175 -42.35 -11.98 4.41
N PRO A 176 -42.84 -13.07 3.78
CA PRO A 176 -42.58 -13.40 2.38
C PRO A 176 -43.07 -12.35 1.37
N ARG A 177 -44.07 -11.53 1.70
CA ARG A 177 -44.66 -10.56 0.75
C ARG A 177 -43.80 -9.31 0.59
N LYS A 178 -43.16 -8.86 1.67
CA LYS A 178 -42.18 -7.75 1.62
C LYS A 178 -40.93 -8.15 0.86
N TYR A 179 -40.46 -9.39 1.07
CA TYR A 179 -39.33 -9.97 0.34
C TYR A 179 -39.55 -9.95 -1.18
N LEU A 180 -40.71 -10.41 -1.67
CA LEU A 180 -41.04 -10.43 -3.11
C LEU A 180 -41.14 -9.02 -3.73
N SER A 181 -41.70 -8.04 -3.02
CA SER A 181 -41.76 -6.64 -3.47
C SER A 181 -40.36 -6.00 -3.54
N TRP A 182 -39.56 -6.22 -2.50
CA TRP A 182 -38.17 -5.78 -2.42
C TRP A 182 -37.29 -6.41 -3.51
N TRP A 183 -37.47 -7.71 -3.80
CA TRP A 183 -36.79 -8.43 -4.89
C TRP A 183 -37.12 -7.86 -6.28
N ALA A 184 -38.38 -7.51 -6.52
CA ALA A 184 -38.83 -6.98 -7.82
C ALA A 184 -38.35 -5.54 -8.07
N GLN A 185 -38.37 -4.70 -7.03
CA GLN A 185 -37.90 -3.30 -7.10
C GLN A 185 -36.38 -3.24 -7.31
N ARG A 186 -35.62 -4.11 -6.65
CA ARG A 186 -34.15 -4.20 -6.78
C ARG A 186 -33.66 -4.71 -8.13
N ARG A 187 -34.32 -5.69 -8.77
CA ARG A 187 -33.93 -6.10 -10.14
C ARG A 187 -34.03 -4.94 -11.14
N ALA A 188 -34.97 -4.02 -10.92
CA ALA A 188 -35.12 -2.86 -11.78
C ALA A 188 -34.05 -1.77 -11.52
N GLU A 189 -33.48 -1.70 -10.31
CA GLU A 189 -32.36 -0.81 -9.94
C GLU A 189 -30.99 -1.40 -10.29
N ALA A 190 -30.74 -2.67 -9.98
CA ALA A 190 -29.49 -3.37 -10.31
C ALA A 190 -29.28 -3.52 -11.83
N ALA A 191 -30.35 -3.55 -12.61
CA ALA A 191 -30.28 -3.51 -14.07
C ALA A 191 -29.92 -2.11 -14.63
N ARG A 192 -29.97 -1.05 -13.81
CA ARG A 192 -29.67 0.34 -14.23
C ARG A 192 -28.22 0.73 -13.94
N HIS A 193 -27.58 0.21 -12.90
CA HIS A 193 -26.19 0.50 -12.53
C HIS A 193 -25.46 -0.78 -12.08
N PRO A 194 -24.60 -1.41 -12.90
CA PRO A 194 -23.75 -2.48 -12.40
C PRO A 194 -22.85 -1.91 -11.29
N GLY A 195 -22.84 -2.54 -10.11
CA GLY A 195 -22.05 -2.08 -8.97
C GLY A 195 -20.55 -2.13 -9.27
N LYS A 196 -19.81 -1.06 -8.92
CA LYS A 196 -18.33 -1.08 -8.96
C LYS A 196 -17.80 -2.09 -7.94
N ARG A 197 -16.72 -2.81 -8.29
CA ARG A 197 -16.04 -3.73 -7.37
C ARG A 197 -15.07 -2.95 -6.46
N ILE A 198 -14.74 -3.54 -5.31
CA ILE A 198 -13.81 -2.93 -4.36
C ILE A 198 -12.41 -2.76 -4.99
N ILE A 199 -11.91 -3.76 -5.72
CA ILE A 199 -10.63 -3.68 -6.42
C ILE A 199 -10.57 -2.52 -7.42
N ASP A 200 -11.68 -2.24 -8.12
CA ASP A 200 -11.75 -1.14 -9.09
C ASP A 200 -11.62 0.20 -8.36
N LEU A 201 -12.30 0.35 -7.21
CA LEU A 201 -12.19 1.52 -6.34
C LEU A 201 -10.77 1.68 -5.75
N GLU A 202 -10.13 0.59 -5.33
CA GLU A 202 -8.75 0.60 -4.80
C GLU A 202 -7.73 0.99 -5.87
N LYS A 203 -7.91 0.50 -7.11
CA LYS A 203 -7.09 0.89 -8.26
C LYS A 203 -7.27 2.36 -8.60
N GLU A 204 -8.51 2.83 -8.71
CA GLU A 204 -8.81 4.24 -8.98
C GLU A 204 -8.24 5.15 -7.86
N ALA A 205 -8.39 4.76 -6.60
CA ALA A 205 -7.80 5.47 -5.45
C ALA A 205 -6.27 5.51 -5.51
N THR A 206 -5.64 4.40 -5.91
CA THR A 206 -4.18 4.32 -6.11
C THR A 206 -3.71 5.28 -7.19
N VAL A 207 -4.43 5.38 -8.32
CA VAL A 207 -4.13 6.35 -9.39
C VAL A 207 -4.18 7.78 -8.86
N LEU A 208 -5.24 8.14 -8.13
CA LEU A 208 -5.38 9.49 -7.54
C LEU A 208 -4.26 9.81 -6.54
N LEU A 209 -3.89 8.83 -5.71
CA LEU A 209 -2.81 8.97 -4.73
C LEU A 209 -1.43 9.13 -5.37
N ILE A 210 -1.17 8.40 -6.46
CA ILE A 210 0.07 8.53 -7.22
C ILE A 210 0.19 9.94 -7.80
N GLU A 211 -0.85 10.45 -8.47
CA GLU A 211 -0.85 11.82 -9.00
C GLU A 211 -0.63 12.86 -7.90
N ALA A 212 -1.21 12.64 -6.71
CA ALA A 212 -1.04 13.51 -5.55
C ALA A 212 0.42 13.57 -5.07
N LEU A 213 1.09 12.41 -5.02
CA LEU A 213 2.49 12.31 -4.57
C LEU A 213 3.48 12.80 -5.62
N GLU A 214 3.24 12.49 -6.89
CA GLU A 214 4.01 13.02 -8.03
C GLU A 214 3.96 14.56 -8.06
N THR A 215 2.81 15.15 -7.72
CA THR A 215 2.65 16.62 -7.61
C THR A 215 3.55 17.23 -6.53
N ILE A 216 3.72 16.54 -5.40
CA ILE A 216 4.51 17.01 -4.27
C ILE A 216 6.00 16.70 -4.41
N GLY A 217 6.32 15.56 -5.04
CA GLY A 217 7.68 15.04 -5.17
C GLY A 217 8.14 14.21 -3.96
N ASP A 218 7.22 13.61 -3.21
CA ASP A 218 7.57 12.68 -2.13
C ASP A 218 7.98 11.31 -2.70
N LYS A 219 8.91 10.61 -2.04
CA LYS A 219 9.28 9.24 -2.44
C LYS A 219 8.12 8.29 -2.13
N TYR A 220 7.85 7.33 -3.00
CA TYR A 220 6.83 6.34 -2.71
C TYR A 220 7.05 5.00 -3.41
N GLY A 221 6.48 3.95 -2.83
CA GLY A 221 6.40 2.61 -3.41
C GLY A 221 4.95 2.16 -3.44
N VAL A 222 4.61 1.34 -4.43
CA VAL A 222 3.28 0.76 -4.62
C VAL A 222 3.42 -0.75 -4.67
N TYR A 223 2.84 -1.39 -3.66
CA TYR A 223 2.94 -2.82 -3.44
C TYR A 223 1.55 -3.44 -3.32
N GLY A 224 1.41 -4.68 -3.76
CA GLY A 224 0.21 -5.50 -3.54
C GLY A 224 0.54 -6.70 -2.68
N PHE A 225 -0.44 -7.24 -1.98
CA PHE A 225 -0.29 -8.53 -1.33
C PHE A 225 -1.52 -9.42 -1.48
N SER A 226 -1.25 -10.71 -1.59
CA SER A 226 -2.19 -11.83 -1.61
C SER A 226 -1.53 -12.98 -0.86
N GLY A 227 -2.24 -14.07 -0.61
CA GLY A 227 -1.58 -15.27 -0.14
C GLY A 227 -2.48 -16.48 -0.09
N TYR A 228 -1.84 -17.61 0.17
CA TYR A 228 -2.51 -18.86 0.50
C TYR A 228 -1.78 -19.51 1.67
N GLY A 229 -2.25 -19.22 2.88
CA GLY A 229 -1.61 -19.68 4.11
C GLY A 229 -0.20 -19.12 4.31
N ARG A 230 0.51 -19.70 5.28
CA ARG A 230 1.80 -19.17 5.76
C ARG A 230 2.94 -19.36 4.76
N ASP A 231 2.89 -20.43 3.96
CA ASP A 231 4.00 -20.84 3.10
C ASP A 231 3.98 -20.10 1.76
N ASN A 232 2.94 -19.31 1.47
CA ASN A 232 2.78 -18.65 0.17
C ASN A 232 2.08 -17.30 0.30
N VAL A 233 2.74 -16.34 0.95
CA VAL A 233 2.32 -14.93 0.94
C VAL A 233 2.93 -14.27 -0.29
N GLU A 234 2.11 -13.88 -1.25
CA GLU A 234 2.55 -13.23 -2.49
C GLU A 234 2.66 -11.72 -2.24
N PHE A 235 3.81 -11.14 -2.59
CA PHE A 235 4.05 -9.71 -2.49
C PHE A 235 4.41 -9.18 -3.88
N PHE A 236 3.53 -8.33 -4.41
CA PHE A 236 3.66 -7.75 -5.74
C PHE A 236 4.32 -6.39 -5.66
N VAL A 237 5.41 -6.20 -6.40
CA VAL A 237 6.05 -4.89 -6.58
C VAL A 237 5.54 -4.27 -7.87
N TYR A 238 4.59 -3.34 -7.76
CA TYR A 238 4.12 -2.55 -8.90
C TYR A 238 5.10 -1.39 -9.19
N LYS A 239 5.54 -0.72 -8.13
CA LYS A 239 6.59 0.31 -8.17
C LYS A 239 7.44 0.23 -6.91
N ASP A 240 8.75 0.06 -7.06
CA ASP A 240 9.66 0.13 -5.89
C ASP A 240 9.95 1.60 -5.49
N MET A 241 10.49 1.82 -4.29
CA MET A 241 10.70 3.16 -3.70
C MET A 241 11.58 4.05 -4.59
N ASP A 242 12.66 3.47 -5.12
CA ASP A 242 13.65 4.17 -5.96
C ASP A 242 13.34 4.08 -7.47
N GLU A 243 12.28 3.37 -7.86
CA GLU A 243 11.88 3.26 -9.27
C GLU A 243 11.17 4.56 -9.70
N PRO A 244 11.62 5.26 -10.76
CA PRO A 244 10.93 6.46 -11.22
C PRO A 244 9.56 6.11 -11.82
N PHE A 245 8.58 6.99 -11.64
CA PHE A 245 7.27 6.81 -12.26
C PHE A 245 7.35 6.96 -13.79
N GLY A 246 6.67 6.07 -14.51
CA GLY A 246 6.68 6.03 -15.97
C GLY A 246 5.68 5.02 -16.52
N ASP A 247 5.67 4.83 -17.84
CA ASP A 247 4.62 4.03 -18.51
C ASP A 247 4.60 2.57 -18.06
N ARG A 248 5.76 1.97 -17.75
CA ARG A 248 5.84 0.62 -17.17
C ARG A 248 5.06 0.48 -15.86
N ILE A 249 5.02 1.52 -15.04
CA ILE A 249 4.26 1.51 -13.78
C ILE A 249 2.77 1.59 -14.07
N LYS A 250 2.36 2.41 -15.04
CA LYS A 250 0.96 2.50 -15.49
C LYS A 250 0.45 1.16 -16.00
N GLU A 251 1.25 0.46 -16.79
CA GLU A 251 0.96 -0.89 -17.28
C GLU A 251 0.83 -1.91 -16.15
N ARG A 252 1.67 -1.82 -15.11
CA ARG A 252 1.56 -2.72 -13.94
C ARG A 252 0.31 -2.46 -13.11
N ILE A 253 -0.09 -1.20 -12.97
CA ILE A 253 -1.31 -0.81 -12.26
C ILE A 253 -2.55 -1.37 -12.97
N ASP A 254 -2.56 -1.40 -14.31
CA ASP A 254 -3.65 -2.01 -15.09
C ASP A 254 -3.86 -3.49 -14.74
N LYS A 255 -2.78 -4.24 -14.50
CA LYS A 255 -2.83 -5.67 -14.15
C LYS A 255 -3.05 -5.97 -12.68
N ILE A 256 -3.27 -4.96 -11.84
CA ILE A 256 -3.79 -5.20 -10.49
C ILE A 256 -5.14 -5.90 -10.63
N ALA A 257 -5.21 -7.11 -10.10
CA ALA A 257 -6.39 -7.96 -10.14
C ALA A 257 -6.51 -8.73 -8.82
N PRO A 258 -7.74 -9.09 -8.39
CA PRO A 258 -7.94 -9.93 -7.22
C PRO A 258 -7.27 -11.30 -7.42
N VAL A 259 -6.55 -11.73 -6.40
CA VAL A 259 -5.89 -13.03 -6.29
C VAL A 259 -6.53 -13.77 -5.10
N ARG A 260 -5.76 -14.52 -4.30
CA ARG A 260 -6.28 -15.54 -3.36
C ARG A 260 -6.61 -14.92 -1.99
N SER A 261 -6.19 -15.52 -0.89
CA SER A 261 -6.51 -15.12 0.50
C SER A 261 -5.63 -13.95 0.99
N THR A 262 -5.82 -13.51 2.24
CA THR A 262 -5.22 -12.29 2.80
C THR A 262 -4.37 -12.60 4.06
N ARG A 263 -3.03 -12.60 3.96
CA ARG A 263 -2.14 -12.69 5.15
C ARG A 263 -1.36 -11.38 5.34
N MET A 264 -2.00 -10.42 6.01
CA MET A 264 -1.52 -9.02 6.11
C MET A 264 -0.22 -8.86 6.92
N GLY A 265 -0.06 -9.56 8.05
CA GLY A 265 1.07 -9.33 8.96
C GLY A 265 2.44 -9.49 8.31
N PRO A 266 2.74 -10.63 7.63
CA PRO A 266 3.99 -10.79 6.89
C PRO A 266 4.18 -9.77 5.77
N ALA A 267 3.12 -9.39 5.05
CA ALA A 267 3.17 -8.37 4.00
C ALA A 267 3.53 -6.99 4.56
N ILE A 268 2.93 -6.61 5.71
CA ILE A 268 3.27 -5.38 6.44
C ILE A 268 4.73 -5.42 6.90
N ARG A 269 5.21 -6.53 7.47
CA ARG A 269 6.61 -6.70 7.89
C ARG A 269 7.59 -6.58 6.73
N HIS A 270 7.23 -7.11 5.57
CA HIS A 270 8.02 -6.95 4.36
C HIS A 270 8.04 -5.49 3.86
N CYS A 271 6.90 -4.80 3.94
CA CYS A 271 6.80 -3.38 3.64
C CYS A 271 7.62 -2.50 4.61
N ILE A 272 7.62 -2.82 5.91
CA ILE A 272 8.49 -2.20 6.92
C ILE A 272 9.95 -2.38 6.52
N TRP A 273 10.36 -3.59 6.13
CA TRP A 273 11.74 -3.82 5.67
C TRP A 273 12.09 -2.93 4.47
N LYS A 274 11.22 -2.81 3.45
CA LYS A 274 11.46 -1.90 2.32
C LYS A 274 11.56 -0.42 2.75
N LEU A 275 10.66 0.05 3.62
CA LEU A 275 10.69 1.42 4.15
C LEU A 275 11.93 1.69 5.02
N GLN A 276 12.38 0.73 5.83
CA GLN A 276 13.60 0.87 6.64
C GLN A 276 14.81 1.16 5.74
N ASN A 277 14.91 0.48 4.61
CA ASN A 277 15.98 0.64 3.63
C ASN A 277 15.84 1.90 2.74
N THR A 278 14.80 2.72 2.93
CA THR A 278 14.62 3.99 2.22
C THR A 278 15.19 5.15 3.02
N ASP A 279 15.97 6.02 2.38
CA ASP A 279 16.44 7.27 2.97
C ASP A 279 15.33 8.33 2.93
N ALA A 280 14.68 8.53 4.09
CA ALA A 280 13.70 9.57 4.36
C ALA A 280 13.52 9.80 5.87
N LYS A 281 13.36 11.07 6.28
CA LYS A 281 13.08 11.46 7.68
C LYS A 281 11.72 10.99 8.18
N VAL A 282 10.68 11.09 7.35
CA VAL A 282 9.32 10.65 7.70
C VAL A 282 8.95 9.47 6.81
N LYS A 283 8.55 8.36 7.41
CA LYS A 283 8.17 7.13 6.70
C LYS A 283 6.72 6.79 7.01
N ILE A 284 5.90 6.66 5.99
CA ILE A 284 4.47 6.37 6.11
C ILE A 284 4.20 5.01 5.48
N LEU A 285 3.51 4.14 6.22
CA LEU A 285 2.99 2.87 5.69
C LEU A 285 1.48 3.04 5.54
N MET A 286 1.00 3.05 4.30
CA MET A 286 -0.42 3.18 3.98
C MET A 286 -0.98 1.84 3.52
N LEU A 287 -1.81 1.22 4.37
CA LEU A 287 -2.57 0.01 4.02
C LEU A 287 -3.87 0.40 3.34
N LEU A 288 -4.08 -0.03 2.10
CA LEU A 288 -5.35 0.09 1.39
C LEU A 288 -6.00 -1.29 1.34
N SER A 289 -7.13 -1.46 2.02
CA SER A 289 -7.79 -2.77 2.13
C SER A 289 -9.30 -2.61 2.34
N ASP A 290 -10.07 -3.59 1.90
CA ASP A 290 -11.48 -3.76 2.26
C ASP A 290 -11.72 -3.84 3.78
N GLY A 291 -10.65 -3.96 4.57
CA GLY A 291 -10.62 -3.83 6.01
C GLY A 291 -10.50 -5.17 6.73
N ARG A 292 -10.80 -6.31 6.09
CA ARG A 292 -10.90 -7.58 6.83
C ARG A 292 -9.65 -8.42 6.71
N PRO A 293 -8.83 -8.55 7.77
CA PRO A 293 -7.79 -9.58 7.79
C PRO A 293 -8.45 -10.98 7.73
N GLN A 294 -8.28 -11.68 6.61
CA GLN A 294 -8.85 -13.01 6.37
C GLN A 294 -7.82 -13.96 5.76
N ASP A 295 -7.34 -14.94 6.53
CA ASP A 295 -6.43 -15.96 6.02
C ASP A 295 -6.92 -17.37 6.32
N HIS A 296 -6.52 -18.31 5.47
CA HIS A 296 -6.70 -19.74 5.66
C HIS A 296 -5.52 -20.33 6.44
N GLY A 297 -5.80 -21.17 7.45
CA GLY A 297 -4.75 -21.93 8.16
C GLY A 297 -4.23 -21.26 9.42
N TYR A 298 -4.96 -20.29 9.97
CA TYR A 298 -4.74 -19.82 11.35
C TYR A 298 -5.32 -20.79 12.39
N GLY A 299 -6.12 -21.78 11.99
CA GLY A 299 -6.69 -22.79 12.88
C GLY A 299 -7.73 -23.68 12.18
N ARG A 300 -8.53 -24.42 12.95
CA ARG A 300 -9.61 -25.30 12.43
C ARG A 300 -11.02 -24.69 12.58
N ASP A 301 -11.17 -23.43 12.97
CA ASP A 301 -12.47 -22.88 13.37
C ASP A 301 -12.55 -21.34 13.30
N ARG A 302 -13.73 -20.77 13.62
CA ARG A 302 -14.08 -19.33 13.69
C ARG A 302 -13.07 -18.38 14.38
N THR A 303 -12.03 -18.92 15.02
CA THR A 303 -10.93 -18.19 15.69
C THR A 303 -9.84 -17.65 14.75
N GLU A 304 -9.89 -17.95 13.46
CA GLU A 304 -8.89 -17.49 12.48
C GLU A 304 -8.89 -15.97 12.30
N LYS A 305 -10.08 -15.35 12.35
CA LYS A 305 -10.23 -13.89 12.20
C LYS A 305 -9.58 -13.13 13.35
N GLU A 306 -9.78 -13.58 14.58
CA GLU A 306 -9.18 -12.97 15.77
C GLU A 306 -7.64 -13.05 15.73
N TYR A 307 -7.11 -14.20 15.31
CA TYR A 307 -5.67 -14.35 15.15
C TYR A 307 -5.10 -13.36 14.13
N ALA A 308 -5.73 -13.26 12.95
CA ALA A 308 -5.29 -12.36 11.90
C ALA A 308 -5.34 -10.89 12.34
N ILE A 309 -6.38 -10.47 13.08
CA ILE A 309 -6.46 -9.12 13.68
C ILE A 309 -5.26 -8.87 14.61
N HIS A 310 -4.93 -9.83 15.47
CA HIS A 310 -3.84 -9.66 16.44
C HIS A 310 -2.44 -9.66 15.79
N ASP A 311 -2.20 -10.49 14.78
CA ASP A 311 -0.92 -10.48 14.05
C ASP A 311 -0.76 -9.22 13.18
N THR A 312 -1.82 -8.74 12.54
CA THR A 312 -1.79 -7.46 11.83
C THR A 312 -1.53 -6.30 12.79
N LYS A 313 -2.17 -6.31 13.97
CA LYS A 313 -1.91 -5.32 15.04
C LYS A 313 -0.46 -5.37 15.54
N MET A 314 0.05 -6.58 15.82
CA MET A 314 1.47 -7.01 15.66
C MET A 314 2.30 -6.09 14.78
N ALA A 315 2.19 -6.36 13.49
CA ALA A 315 3.00 -5.75 12.44
C ALA A 315 2.86 -4.23 12.39
N LEU A 316 1.65 -3.68 12.58
CA LEU A 316 1.47 -2.22 12.59
C LEU A 316 2.11 -1.55 13.82
N THR A 317 2.12 -2.21 14.98
CA THR A 317 2.83 -1.72 16.17
C THR A 317 4.34 -1.80 15.98
N GLU A 318 4.83 -2.83 15.30
CA GLU A 318 6.24 -2.94 14.89
C GLU A 318 6.63 -1.77 13.99
N ALA A 319 5.82 -1.43 12.97
CA ALA A 319 6.05 -0.26 12.10
C ALA A 319 6.23 1.02 12.92
N ARG A 320 5.37 1.24 13.92
CA ARG A 320 5.46 2.41 14.82
C ARG A 320 6.74 2.39 15.65
N ARG A 321 7.17 1.23 16.16
CA ARG A 321 8.42 1.09 16.93
C ARG A 321 9.64 1.43 16.07
N GLU A 322 9.57 1.14 14.77
CA GLU A 322 10.57 1.50 13.76
C GLU A 322 10.50 2.98 13.30
N GLY A 323 9.69 3.81 13.96
CA GLY A 323 9.57 5.24 13.64
C GLY A 323 8.72 5.54 12.41
N MET A 324 7.96 4.56 11.90
CA MET A 324 7.03 4.74 10.78
C MET A 324 5.65 5.15 11.27
N VAL A 325 4.91 5.82 10.40
CA VAL A 325 3.51 6.21 10.65
C VAL A 325 2.60 5.25 9.88
N PRO A 326 2.08 4.19 10.52
CA PRO A 326 1.08 3.32 9.92
C PRO A 326 -0.27 4.03 9.81
N PHE A 327 -0.91 3.88 8.66
CA PHE A 327 -2.22 4.44 8.36
C PHE A 327 -3.03 3.44 7.52
N ALA A 328 -4.30 3.23 7.87
CA ALA A 328 -5.19 2.33 7.12
C ALA A 328 -6.31 3.12 6.42
N LEU A 329 -6.48 2.88 5.13
CA LEU A 329 -7.58 3.39 4.32
C LEU A 329 -8.46 2.21 3.90
N THR A 330 -9.75 2.28 4.22
CA THR A 330 -10.65 1.14 4.03
C THR A 330 -12.03 1.54 3.53
N VAL A 331 -12.71 0.64 2.83
CA VAL A 331 -14.04 0.89 2.26
C VAL A 331 -15.18 0.31 3.10
N ASP A 332 -14.90 -0.51 4.13
CA ASP A 332 -15.91 -1.15 4.97
C ASP A 332 -16.44 -0.22 6.08
N ARG A 333 -17.56 0.47 5.80
CA ARG A 333 -18.33 1.27 6.79
C ARG A 333 -18.79 0.49 8.02
N ALA A 334 -18.99 -0.81 7.90
CA ALA A 334 -19.44 -1.67 9.00
C ALA A 334 -18.26 -2.31 9.75
N GLY A 335 -17.02 -2.07 9.31
CA GLY A 335 -15.82 -2.63 9.89
C GLY A 335 -15.30 -1.98 11.17
N HIS A 336 -16.06 -1.03 11.73
CA HIS A 336 -15.61 -0.16 12.82
C HIS A 336 -15.04 -0.93 14.01
N ASP A 337 -15.64 -2.05 14.41
CA ASP A 337 -15.22 -2.81 15.59
C ASP A 337 -13.87 -3.51 15.42
N TYR A 338 -13.65 -4.20 14.30
CA TYR A 338 -12.37 -4.87 14.05
C TYR A 338 -11.27 -3.87 13.68
N LEU A 339 -11.60 -2.79 12.96
CA LEU A 339 -10.63 -1.72 12.65
C LEU A 339 -10.17 -1.06 13.94
N LYS A 340 -11.07 -0.83 14.90
CA LYS A 340 -10.71 -0.31 16.21
C LYS A 340 -9.84 -1.28 17.00
N GLN A 341 -10.06 -2.59 16.89
CA GLN A 341 -9.19 -3.58 17.53
C GLN A 341 -7.80 -3.67 16.89
N MET A 342 -7.75 -3.66 15.54
CA MET A 342 -6.53 -3.75 14.74
C MET A 342 -5.69 -2.48 14.84
N CYS A 343 -6.33 -1.33 14.62
CA CYS A 343 -5.66 -0.02 14.60
C CYS A 343 -5.48 0.55 16.01
N GLN A 344 -6.38 0.29 16.97
CA GLN A 344 -6.37 0.91 18.30
C GLN A 344 -6.18 2.43 18.23
N ASP A 345 -5.01 2.93 18.64
CA ASP A 345 -4.63 4.34 18.61
C ASP A 345 -4.04 4.79 17.26
N MET A 346 -3.97 3.91 16.26
CA MET A 346 -3.50 4.20 14.91
C MET A 346 -4.59 4.88 14.10
N ALA A 347 -4.19 5.85 13.29
CA ALA A 347 -5.11 6.56 12.42
C ALA A 347 -5.60 5.61 11.31
N TYR A 348 -6.91 5.59 11.11
CA TYR A 348 -7.54 4.93 9.99
C TYR A 348 -8.65 5.82 9.44
N GLU A 349 -8.98 5.64 8.18
CA GLU A 349 -10.10 6.32 7.55
C GLU A 349 -10.95 5.37 6.74
N VAL A 350 -12.27 5.52 6.88
CA VAL A 350 -13.25 4.80 6.08
C VAL A 350 -13.73 5.68 4.93
N VAL A 351 -13.42 5.23 3.72
CA VAL A 351 -13.76 5.88 2.44
C VAL A 351 -14.82 5.03 1.78
N ALA A 352 -16.03 5.54 1.76
CA ALA A 352 -17.13 4.81 1.15
C ALA A 352 -17.40 5.20 -0.30
N ASP A 353 -16.69 6.22 -0.78
CA ASP A 353 -16.81 6.71 -2.14
C ASP A 353 -15.53 7.48 -2.53
N ILE A 354 -15.10 7.28 -3.77
CA ILE A 354 -13.87 7.85 -4.33
C ILE A 354 -13.91 9.37 -4.37
N GLU A 355 -15.09 9.96 -4.56
CA GLU A 355 -15.26 11.42 -4.65
C GLU A 355 -14.86 12.14 -3.36
N SER A 356 -14.82 11.42 -2.23
CA SER A 356 -14.42 11.98 -0.95
C SER A 356 -12.91 12.05 -0.75
N LEU A 357 -12.12 11.26 -1.50
CA LEU A 357 -10.67 11.16 -1.34
C LEU A 357 -9.93 12.50 -1.53
N PRO A 358 -10.19 13.32 -2.58
CA PRO A 358 -9.43 14.54 -2.84
C PRO A 358 -9.46 15.55 -1.69
N ARG A 359 -10.55 15.58 -0.93
CA ARG A 359 -10.70 16.49 0.23
C ARG A 359 -10.09 15.93 1.51
N ARG A 360 -10.10 14.60 1.68
CA ARG A 360 -9.69 13.92 2.92
C ARG A 360 -8.19 13.62 2.94
N LEU A 361 -7.65 13.13 1.83
CA LEU A 361 -6.25 12.76 1.70
C LEU A 361 -5.26 13.88 2.05
N PRO A 362 -5.44 15.15 1.63
CA PRO A 362 -4.50 16.21 1.99
C PRO A 362 -4.52 16.52 3.49
N ALA A 363 -5.70 16.49 4.11
CA ALA A 363 -5.85 16.75 5.54
C ALA A 363 -5.21 15.63 6.37
N LEU A 364 -5.40 14.37 5.94
CA LEU A 364 -4.71 13.22 6.50
C LEU A 364 -3.20 13.35 6.35
N TYR A 365 -2.73 13.58 5.13
CA TYR A 365 -1.30 13.64 4.84
C TYR A 365 -0.59 14.74 5.63
N ARG A 366 -1.24 15.90 5.82
CA ARG A 366 -0.74 16.98 6.68
C ARG A 366 -0.63 16.57 8.14
N ARG A 367 -1.58 15.77 8.65
CA ARG A 367 -1.53 15.24 10.02
C ARG A 367 -0.41 14.21 10.19
N LEU A 368 -0.11 13.44 9.14
CA LEU A 368 0.90 12.38 9.19
C LEU A 368 2.34 12.88 8.98
N THR A 369 2.52 14.04 8.34
CA THR A 369 3.83 14.63 8.04
C THR A 369 4.17 15.89 8.85
N GLY A 370 3.21 16.39 9.64
CA GLY A 370 3.28 17.68 10.35
C GLY A 370 3.63 17.62 11.82
#